data_AF-A0A9D8ZX52-F1
#
_entry.id   AF-A0A9D8ZX52-F1
#
_cell.length_a   1.000
_cell.length_b   1.000
_cell.length_c   1.000
_cell.angle_alpha   90.00
_cell.angle_beta   90.00
_cell.angle_gamma   90.00
#
_symmetry.space_group_name_H-M   'P 1'
#
loop_
_entity.id
_entity.type
_entity.pdbx_description
1 polymer ?
#
loop_
_entity_poly.entity_id
_entity_poly.type
_entity_poly.pdbx_seq_one_letter_code
_entity_poly.pdbx_strand_id
1 'polypeptide(L)'
;YSLLHLSDNYRVSEIKVEQQDWLADKTLNDLQLHDEGILVLGIKRSNGEYIGAPRGETKIYNDDTVILYGRAALLESLDNRQKGHSGDQKHAEAVLEQERIWASQ
;
A
#
# COMPACT_ATOMS: atom_id res chain seq x y z
N TYR A 1 6.13 -21.72 13.39
CA TYR A 1 6.08 -20.26 13.60
C TYR A 1 6.16 -19.59 12.24
N SER A 2 5.03 -19.19 11.67
CA SER A 2 5.01 -18.29 10.50
C SER A 2 4.60 -16.93 11.03
N LEU A 3 5.55 -16.00 11.15
CA LEU A 3 5.34 -14.68 11.78
C LEU A 3 4.32 -13.82 11.01
N LEU A 4 4.05 -14.16 9.75
CA LEU A 4 3.19 -13.38 8.84
C LEU A 4 2.17 -14.24 8.08
N HIS A 5 1.98 -15.53 8.43
CA HIS A 5 1.11 -16.43 7.66
C HIS A 5 1.23 -16.22 6.14
N LEU A 6 2.44 -16.38 5.58
CA LEU A 6 2.72 -16.26 4.14
C LEU A 6 2.07 -17.36 3.29
N SER A 7 0.99 -17.98 3.80
CA SER A 7 0.20 -19.05 3.24
C SER A 7 -1.24 -18.54 3.14
N ASP A 8 -1.84 -18.72 1.95
CA ASP A 8 -3.20 -18.30 1.54
C ASP A 8 -3.41 -16.82 1.18
N ASN A 9 -2.53 -16.30 0.32
CA ASN A 9 -2.67 -15.04 -0.45
C ASN A 9 -2.14 -13.74 0.17
N TYR A 10 -1.54 -13.76 1.36
CA TYR A 10 -0.86 -12.59 1.93
C TYR A 10 0.65 -12.62 1.68
N ARG A 11 1.24 -11.47 1.35
CA ARG A 11 2.69 -11.33 1.14
C ARG A 11 3.20 -9.96 1.58
N VAL A 12 4.52 -9.89 1.74
CA VAL A 12 5.25 -8.62 1.79
C VAL A 12 5.69 -8.27 0.36
N SER A 13 5.53 -7.00 -0.03
CA SER A 13 6.02 -6.48 -1.31
C SER A 13 6.76 -5.16 -1.11
N GLU A 14 7.76 -4.92 -1.94
CA GLU A 14 8.42 -3.61 -2.04
C GLU A 14 7.96 -2.96 -3.36
N ILE A 15 7.42 -1.74 -3.27
CA ILE A 15 7.00 -0.95 -4.44
C ILE A 15 7.94 0.26 -4.54
N LYS A 16 8.63 0.40 -5.66
CA LYS A 16 9.39 1.61 -5.96
C LYS A 16 8.42 2.65 -6.54
N VAL A 17 8.33 3.80 -5.90
CA VAL A 17 7.37 4.84 -6.24
C VAL A 17 7.87 5.70 -7.38
N GLU A 18 7.14 5.69 -8.48
CA GLU A 18 7.36 6.53 -9.66
C GLU A 18 6.43 7.74 -9.67
N GLN A 19 6.79 8.75 -10.47
CA GLN A 19 6.05 10.01 -10.54
C GLN A 19 4.59 9.84 -11.02
N GLN A 20 4.27 8.77 -11.75
CA GLN A 20 2.91 8.51 -12.25
C GLN A 20 2.10 7.58 -11.34
N ASP A 21 2.72 7.07 -10.26
CA ASP A 21 2.07 6.13 -9.36
C ASP A 21 1.09 6.84 -8.45
N TRP A 22 -0.02 6.17 -8.18
CA TRP A 22 -1.09 6.70 -7.34
C TRP A 22 -0.60 7.03 -5.91
N LEU A 23 0.44 6.34 -5.44
CA LEU A 23 1.08 6.53 -4.13
C LEU A 23 1.90 7.83 -4.02
N ALA A 24 2.41 8.34 -5.15
CA ALA A 24 3.38 9.43 -5.13
C ALA A 24 2.78 10.76 -4.65
N ASP A 25 3.56 11.47 -3.82
CA ASP A 25 3.29 12.80 -3.28
C ASP A 25 2.09 12.91 -2.32
N LYS A 26 1.60 11.77 -1.80
CA LYS A 26 0.49 11.68 -0.83
C LYS A 26 0.97 11.24 0.56
N THR A 27 0.22 11.59 1.60
CA THR A 27 0.43 11.05 2.95
C THR A 27 -0.28 9.70 3.11
N LEU A 28 0.14 8.90 4.09
CA LEU A 28 -0.56 7.64 4.40
C LEU A 28 -2.01 7.85 4.81
N ASN A 29 -2.33 8.99 5.43
CA ASN A 29 -3.71 9.39 5.73
C ASN A 29 -4.52 9.66 4.47
N ASP A 30 -3.94 10.31 3.46
CA ASP A 30 -4.64 10.58 2.19
C ASP A 30 -4.89 9.29 1.39
N LEU A 31 -3.99 8.32 1.53
CA LEU A 31 -4.04 7.07 0.77
C LEU A 31 -4.99 6.03 1.37
N GLN A 32 -5.23 6.10 2.68
CA GLN A 32 -6.12 5.18 3.41
C GLN A 32 -5.89 3.69 3.09
N LEU A 33 -4.62 3.29 2.92
CA LEU A 33 -4.26 1.92 2.49
C LEU A 33 -4.76 0.84 3.46
N HIS A 34 -4.88 1.18 4.75
CA HIS A 34 -5.47 0.31 5.76
C HIS A 34 -6.89 -0.12 5.40
N ASP A 35 -7.68 0.77 4.82
CA ASP A 35 -9.08 0.53 4.47
C ASP A 35 -9.21 -0.39 3.25
N GLU A 36 -8.15 -0.52 2.45
CA GLU A 36 -8.02 -1.56 1.41
C GLU A 36 -7.51 -2.91 1.98
N GLY A 37 -7.03 -2.93 3.22
CA GLY A 37 -6.41 -4.11 3.83
C GLY A 37 -4.90 -4.22 3.61
N ILE A 38 -4.23 -3.08 3.38
CA ILE A 38 -2.79 -2.98 3.17
C ILE A 38 -2.16 -2.30 4.39
N LEU A 39 -1.12 -2.92 4.94
CA LEU A 39 -0.30 -2.36 6.02
C LEU A 39 1.02 -1.85 5.46
N VAL A 40 1.37 -0.60 5.78
CA VAL A 40 2.69 -0.05 5.48
C VAL A 40 3.65 -0.41 6.61
N LEU A 41 4.66 -1.22 6.30
CA LEU A 41 5.66 -1.68 7.27
C LEU A 41 6.83 -0.69 7.39
N GLY A 42 7.20 -0.06 6.28
CA GLY A 42 8.29 0.91 6.27
C GLY A 42 8.49 1.58 4.92
N ILE A 43 9.33 2.61 4.90
CA ILE A 43 9.69 3.37 3.70
C ILE A 43 11.21 3.50 3.67
N LYS A 44 11.84 3.05 2.58
CA LYS A 44 13.24 3.34 2.26
C LYS A 44 13.27 4.59 1.39
N ARG A 45 13.90 5.66 1.89
CA ARG A 45 14.07 6.92 1.16
C ARG A 45 15.16 6.79 0.10
N SER A 46 15.08 7.61 -0.94
CA SER A 46 16.10 7.67 -2.00
C SER A 46 17.50 8.07 -1.49
N ASN A 47 17.58 8.78 -0.37
CA ASN A 47 18.84 9.13 0.30
C ASN A 47 19.44 7.99 1.16
N GLY A 48 18.78 6.83 1.23
CA GLY A 48 19.19 5.66 2.02
C GLY A 48 18.65 5.61 3.45
N GLU A 49 17.88 6.61 3.89
CA GLU A 49 17.21 6.59 5.20
C GLU A 49 16.08 5.55 5.22
N TYR A 50 15.87 4.91 6.37
CA TYR A 50 14.76 3.98 6.57
C TYR A 50 13.82 4.48 7.67
N ILE A 51 12.53 4.59 7.31
CA ILE A 51 11.44 4.90 8.24
C ILE A 51 10.69 3.60 8.52
N GLY A 52 10.86 3.06 9.73
CA GLY A 52 10.07 1.94 10.22
C GLY A 52 8.76 2.40 10.86
N ALA A 53 7.69 1.61 10.70
CA ALA A 53 6.36 1.89 11.25
C ALA A 53 5.87 3.35 11.02
N PRO A 54 5.78 3.79 9.76
CA PRO A 54 5.39 5.15 9.41
C PRO A 54 3.96 5.46 9.90
N ARG A 55 3.73 6.71 10.30
CA ARG A 55 2.43 7.21 10.77
C ARG A 55 1.64 7.86 9.63
N GLY A 56 0.37 8.16 9.88
CA GLY A 56 -0.55 8.78 8.92
C GLY A 56 0.00 10.02 8.20
N GLU A 57 0.73 10.88 8.91
CA GLU A 57 1.33 12.11 8.38
C GLU A 57 2.58 11.86 7.50
N THR A 58 3.09 10.62 7.46
CA THR A 58 4.27 10.29 6.67
C THR A 58 3.93 10.43 5.18
N LYS A 59 4.62 11.35 4.52
CA LYS A 59 4.51 11.54 3.07
C LYS A 59 5.40 10.54 2.33
N ILE A 60 4.85 9.96 1.25
CA ILE A 60 5.59 9.17 0.27
C ILE A 60 6.06 10.10 -0.85
N TYR A 61 7.34 10.04 -1.19
CA TYR A 61 7.96 10.80 -2.26
C TYR A 61 8.33 9.91 -3.44
N ASN A 62 8.59 10.54 -4.59
CA ASN A 62 9.16 9.84 -5.74
C ASN A 62 10.51 9.22 -5.39
N ASP A 63 10.81 8.07 -5.99
CA ASP A 63 11.99 7.22 -5.73
C ASP A 63 12.07 6.58 -4.33
N ASP A 64 11.07 6.78 -3.47
CA ASP A 64 10.94 5.96 -2.27
C ASP A 64 10.65 4.50 -2.65
N THR A 65 11.09 3.58 -1.80
CA THR A 65 10.63 2.19 -1.84
C THR A 65 9.77 1.92 -0.62
N VAL A 66 8.48 1.65 -0.85
CA VAL A 66 7.49 1.41 0.21
C VAL A 66 7.35 -0.09 0.43
N ILE A 67 7.51 -0.51 1.68
CA ILE A 67 7.39 -1.91 2.11
C ILE A 67 5.98 -2.12 2.65
N LEU A 68 5.25 -3.02 2.00
CA LEU A 68 3.82 -3.25 2.24
C LEU A 68 3.56 -4.69 2.61
N TYR A 69 2.54 -4.93 3.41
CA TYR A 69 1.97 -6.25 3.68
C TYR A 69 0.48 -6.24 3.37
N GLY A 70 0.00 -7.28 2.68
CA GLY A 70 -1.40 -7.37 2.28
C GLY A 70 -1.64 -8.53 1.32
N ARG A 71 -2.85 -8.57 0.76
CA ARG A 71 -3.23 -9.59 -0.24
C ARG A 71 -2.43 -9.42 -1.53
N ALA A 72 -1.91 -10.49 -2.09
CA ALA A 72 -0.98 -10.46 -3.21
C ALA A 72 -1.54 -9.74 -4.45
N ALA A 73 -2.79 -10.03 -4.83
CA ALA A 73 -3.48 -9.41 -5.95
C ALA A 73 -3.73 -7.90 -5.72
N LEU A 74 -3.98 -7.50 -4.47
CA LEU A 74 -4.18 -6.10 -4.12
C LEU A 74 -2.85 -5.32 -4.18
N LEU A 75 -1.76 -5.90 -3.69
CA LEU A 75 -0.43 -5.31 -3.79
C LEU A 75 0.01 -5.17 -5.25
N GLU A 76 -0.30 -6.15 -6.12
CA GLU A 76 -0.06 -6.06 -7.56
C GLU A 76 -0.93 -4.99 -8.24
N SER A 77 -2.20 -4.88 -7.86
CA SER A 77 -3.10 -3.82 -8.34
C SER A 77 -2.59 -2.44 -7.94
N LEU A 78 -2.07 -2.29 -6.72
CA LEU A 78 -1.49 -1.05 -6.22
C LEU A 78 -0.19 -0.67 -6.94
N ASP A 79 0.70 -1.63 -7.20
CA ASP A 79 1.96 -1.44 -7.93
C ASP A 79 1.72 -0.92 -9.36
N ASN A 80 0.64 -1.36 -9.99
CA ASN A 80 0.24 -0.89 -11.32
C ASN A 80 -0.74 0.30 -11.30
N ARG A 81 -1.03 0.87 -10.12
CA ARG A 81 -2.06 1.92 -9.98
C ARG A 81 -1.48 3.28 -10.33
N GLN A 82 -2.01 3.89 -11.37
CA GLN A 82 -1.63 5.25 -11.78
C GLN A 82 -2.48 6.33 -11.10
N LYS A 83 -1.93 7.53 -11.03
CA LYS A 83 -2.64 8.74 -10.57
C LYS A 83 -3.89 9.04 -11.41
N GLY A 84 -4.82 9.78 -10.80
CA GLY A 84 -6.03 10.27 -11.45
C GLY A 84 -7.25 9.36 -11.23
N HIS A 85 -8.35 9.71 -11.90
CA HIS A 85 -9.69 9.13 -11.68
C HIS A 85 -9.72 7.60 -11.69
N SER A 86 -8.96 6.96 -12.59
CA SER A 86 -8.91 5.48 -12.64
C SER A 86 -8.27 4.88 -11.38
N GLY A 87 -7.23 5.52 -10.84
CA GLY A 87 -6.61 5.08 -9.59
C GLY A 87 -7.52 5.29 -8.39
N ASP A 88 -8.22 6.43 -8.33
CA ASP A 88 -9.18 6.72 -7.26
C ASP A 88 -10.37 5.75 -7.29
N GLN A 89 -10.84 5.36 -8.49
CA GLN A 89 -11.86 4.33 -8.63
C GLN A 89 -11.37 2.96 -8.15
N LYS A 90 -10.15 2.55 -8.54
CA LYS A 90 -9.54 1.29 -8.06
C LYS A 90 -9.38 1.27 -6.54
N HIS A 91 -9.06 2.41 -5.93
CA HIS A 91 -9.02 2.54 -4.47
C HIS A 91 -10.40 2.30 -3.86
N ALA A 92 -11.44 3.00 -4.34
CA ALA A 92 -12.80 2.81 -3.84
C ALA A 92 -13.30 1.36 -3.99
N GLU A 93 -13.02 0.72 -5.13
CA GLU A 93 -13.33 -0.69 -5.38
C GLU A 93 -12.62 -1.63 -4.39
N ALA A 94 -11.33 -1.36 -4.10
CA ALA A 94 -10.54 -2.13 -3.16
C ALA A 94 -11.04 -1.99 -1.71
N VAL A 95 -11.44 -0.78 -1.29
CA VAL A 95 -12.06 -0.54 0.03
C VAL A 95 -13.37 -1.33 0.16
N LEU A 96 -14.27 -1.23 -0.82
CA LEU A 96 -15.54 -1.96 -0.81
C LEU A 96 -15.34 -3.48 -0.77
N GLU A 97 -14.32 -4.00 -1.45
CA GLU A 97 -13.98 -5.41 -1.39
C GLU A 97 -13.45 -5.82 -0.02
N GLN A 98 -12.60 -4.99 0.59
CA GLN A 98 -12.07 -5.26 1.91
C GLN A 98 -13.16 -5.23 2.98
N GLU A 99 -14.11 -4.30 2.90
CA GLU A 99 -15.29 -4.24 3.79
C GLU A 99 -16.12 -5.53 3.72
N ARG A 100 -16.36 -6.08 2.52
CA ARG A 100 -17.07 -7.36 2.36
C ARG A 100 -16.35 -8.51 3.05
N ILE A 101 -15.01 -8.52 2.97
CA ILE A 101 -14.20 -9.55 3.60
C ILE A 101 -14.30 -9.45 5.11
N TRP A 102 -14.16 -8.25 5.68
CA TRP A 102 -14.32 -8.04 7.12
C TRP A 102 -15.72 -8.39 7.61
N ALA A 103 -16.76 -8.15 6.82
CA ALA A 103 -18.13 -8.54 7.18
C ALA A 103 -18.38 -10.06 7.13
N SER A 104 -17.54 -10.82 6.44
CA SER A 104 -17.67 -12.28 6.28
C SER A 104 -16.86 -13.11 7.29
N GLN A 105 -16.10 -12.46 8.16
CA GLN A 105 -15.29 -13.06 9.23
C GLN A 105 -16.01 -13.05 10.57
#